data_AF-A0A0Q6A8R4-F1
#
_entry.id   AF-A0A0Q6A8R4-F1
#
_cell.length_a   1.000
_cell.length_b   1.000
_cell.length_c   1.000
_cell.angle_alpha   90.00
_cell.angle_beta   90.00
_cell.angle_gamma   90.00
#
_symmetry.space_group_name_H-M   'P 1'
#
loop_
_entity.id
_entity.type
_entity.pdbx_description
1 polymer ?
#
loop_
_entity_poly.entity_id
_entity_poly.type
_entity_poly.pdbx_seq_one_letter_code
_entity_poly.pdbx_strand_id
1 'polypeptide(L)' 'MKLFGRNHIIICVITFAILFLMNYIGNDQADKLERALMTAGAGVIGLSIGLFILNKGKNDKNPPQNFD' A
#
# COMPACT_ATOMS: atom_id res chain seq x y z
N MET A 1 15.16 -0.69 -5.41
CA MET A 1 14.86 -0.18 -4.05
C MET A 1 14.66 -1.39 -3.16
N LYS A 2 15.28 -1.47 -1.97
CA LYS A 2 15.00 -2.58 -1.04
C LYS A 2 13.51 -2.50 -0.68
N LEU A 3 12.75 -3.52 -1.07
CA LEU A 3 11.29 -3.58 -0.86
C LEU A 3 10.91 -3.47 0.63
N PHE A 4 11.79 -3.96 1.51
CA PHE A 4 11.69 -3.84 2.97
C PHE A 4 12.63 -2.78 3.55
N GLY A 5 13.08 -1.83 2.74
CA GLY A 5 13.92 -0.73 3.21
C GLY A 5 13.11 0.32 3.98
N ARG A 6 13.80 1.14 4.77
CA ARG A 6 13.24 2.27 5.56
C ARG A 6 12.22 3.11 4.76
N ASN A 7 12.47 3.33 3.46
CA ASN A 7 11.60 4.12 2.61
C ASN A 7 10.22 3.49 2.38
N HIS A 8 10.11 2.16 2.29
CA HIS A 8 8.81 1.49 2.12
C HIS A 8 7.96 1.63 3.39
N ILE A 9 8.57 1.42 4.56
CA ILE A 9 7.90 1.60 5.84
C ILE A 9 7.40 3.05 6.00
N ILE A 10 8.23 4.04 5.64
CA ILE A 10 7.82 5.46 5.70
C ILE A 10 6.60 5.71 4.81
N ILE A 11 6.59 5.21 3.57
CA ILE A 11 5.46 5.38 2.66
C ILE A 11 4.21 4.70 3.24
N CYS A 12 4.31 3.47 3.73
CA CYS A 12 3.19 2.75 4.34
C CYS A 12 2.61 3.51 5.55
N VAL A 13 3.46 4.06 6.43
CA VAL A 13 3.02 4.83 7.61
C VAL A 13 2.31 6.12 7.19
N ILE A 14 2.85 6.85 6.20
CA ILE A 14 2.23 8.07 5.69
C ILE A 14 0.87 7.74 5.02
N THR A 15 0.82 6.72 4.17
CA THR A 15 -0.43 6.29 3.53
C THR A 15 -1.46 5.85 4.56
N PHE A 16 -1.06 5.11 5.59
CA PHE A 16 -1.94 4.74 6.70
C PHE A 16 -2.51 5.98 7.38
N ALA A 17 -1.66 6.93 7.77
CA ALA A 17 -2.07 8.14 8.46
C ALA A 17 -3.08 8.96 7.63
N ILE A 18 -2.82 9.14 6.33
CA ILE A 18 -3.71 9.87 5.42
C ILE A 18 -5.07 9.17 5.32
N LEU A 19 -5.10 7.86 5.05
CA LEU A 19 -6.35 7.12 4.90
C LEU A 19 -7.14 7.05 6.20
N PHE A 20 -6.44 6.86 7.32
CA PHE A 20 -7.05 6.83 8.65
C PHE A 20 -7.67 8.18 8.98
N LEU A 21 -6.92 9.28 8.85
CA LEU A 21 -7.42 10.63 9.15
C LEU A 21 -8.56 11.01 8.22
N MET A 22 -8.49 10.68 6.93
CA MET A 22 -9.55 10.96 5.95
C MET A 22 -10.85 10.19 6.24
N ASN A 23 -10.78 9.01 6.87
CA ASN A 23 -11.98 8.25 7.26
C ASN A 23 -12.46 8.52 8.70
N TYR A 24 -11.57 9.03 9.56
CA TYR A 24 -11.86 9.28 10.97
C TYR A 24 -12.36 10.71 11.21
N ILE A 25 -11.74 11.71 10.60
CA ILE A 25 -12.10 13.12 10.78
C ILE A 25 -13.39 13.42 10.02
N GLY A 26 -14.34 14.09 10.69
CA GLY A 26 -15.63 14.46 10.09
C GLY A 26 -16.62 13.30 9.98
N ASN A 27 -16.32 12.16 10.59
CA ASN A 27 -17.21 11.01 10.64
C ASN A 27 -17.91 10.93 12.00
N ASP A 28 -19.22 11.12 12.02
CA ASP A 28 -20.05 11.08 13.24
C ASP A 28 -20.70 9.71 13.51
N GLN A 29 -20.35 8.70 12.71
CA GLN A 29 -20.82 7.33 12.92
C GLN A 29 -20.21 6.72 14.19
N ALA A 30 -20.95 5.83 14.85
CA ALA A 30 -20.47 5.12 16.04
C ALA A 30 -19.22 4.25 15.73
N ASP A 31 -19.19 3.63 14.55
CA ASP A 31 -18.14 2.69 14.12
C ASP A 31 -16.97 3.36 13.38
N LYS A 32 -16.83 4.69 13.52
CA LYS A 32 -15.82 5.48 12.78
C LYS A 32 -14.38 5.02 13.00
N LEU A 33 -14.06 4.55 14.21
CA LEU A 33 -12.73 4.04 14.54
C LEU A 33 -12.44 2.75 13.75
N GLU A 34 -13.36 1.79 13.80
CA GLU A 34 -13.23 0.51 13.10
C GLU A 34 -13.17 0.72 11.59
N ARG A 35 -14.06 1.55 11.02
CA ARG A 35 -14.02 1.88 9.59
C ARG A 35 -12.70 2.52 9.19
N ALA A 36 -12.21 3.51 9.94
CA ALA A 36 -10.94 4.16 9.63
C ALA A 36 -9.75 3.19 9.70
N LEU A 37 -9.71 2.32 10.72
CA LEU A 37 -8.68 1.29 10.84
C LEU A 37 -8.75 0.26 9.70
N MET A 38 -9.94 -0.23 9.37
CA MET A 38 -10.13 -1.20 8.30
C MET A 38 -9.75 -0.61 6.94
N THR A 39 -10.19 0.61 6.63
CA THR A 39 -9.86 1.29 5.37
C THR A 39 -8.37 1.58 5.27
N ALA A 40 -7.74 2.11 6.33
CA ALA A 40 -6.31 2.40 6.33
C ALA A 40 -5.48 1.11 6.25
N GLY A 41 -5.86 0.05 6.98
CA GLY A 41 -5.21 -1.25 6.95
C GLY A 41 -5.31 -1.91 5.57
N ALA A 42 -6.50 -1.97 4.99
CA ALA A 42 -6.71 -2.51 3.63
C ALA A 42 -5.91 -1.72 2.58
N GLY A 43 -5.86 -0.39 2.71
CA GLY A 43 -5.08 0.46 1.81
C GLY A 43 -3.57 0.17 1.86
N VAL A 44 -3.00 -0.02 3.05
CA VAL A 44 -1.58 -0.37 3.21
C VAL A 44 -1.27 -1.77 2.69
N ILE A 45 -2.19 -2.73 2.89
CA ILE A 45 -2.05 -4.09 2.33
C ILE A 45 -2.06 -4.03 0.80
N GLY A 46 -3.01 -3.31 0.20
CA GLY A 46 -3.10 -3.11 -1.24
C GLY A 46 -1.85 -2.44 -1.82
N LEU A 47 -1.34 -1.41 -1.14
CA LEU A 47 -0.09 -0.73 -1.52
C LEU A 47 1.11 -1.69 -1.47
N SER A 48 1.23 -2.49 -0.40
CA SER A 48 2.32 -3.46 -0.23
C SER A 48 2.31 -4.50 -1.34
N ILE A 49 1.13 -5.05 -1.67
CA ILE A 49 0.96 -6.02 -2.76
C ILE A 49 1.27 -5.36 -4.11
N GLY A 50 0.77 -4.15 -4.38
CA GLY A 50 1.02 -3.43 -5.62
C GLY A 50 2.51 -3.15 -5.84
N LEU A 51 3.22 -2.73 -4.79
CA LEU A 51 4.67 -2.50 -4.83
C LEU A 51 5.47 -3.80 -4.99
N PHE A 52 4.99 -4.91 -4.42
CA PHE A 52 5.57 -6.23 -4.60
C PHE A 52 5.46 -6.69 -6.06
N ILE A 53 4.27 -6.59 -6.66
CA ILE A 53 4.05 -6.93 -8.08
C ILE A 53 4.91 -6.04 -8.98
N LEU A 54 4.93 -4.73 -8.73
CA LEU A 54 5.75 -3.78 -9.48
C LEU A 54 7.25 -4.10 -9.42
N ASN A 55 7.77 -4.49 -8.24
CA ASN A 55 9.17 -4.88 -8.13
C ASN A 55 9.47 -6.27 -8.70
N LYS A 56 8.49 -7.18 -8.73
CA LYS A 56 8.64 -8.47 -9.41
C LYS A 56 8.84 -8.27 -10.91
N GLY A 57 8.03 -7.43 -11.54
CA GLY A 57 8.17 -7.10 -12.97
C GLY A 57 9.48 -6.37 -13.31
N LYS A 58 10.01 -5.53 -12.41
CA LYS A 58 11.29 -4.82 -12.62
C LYS A 58 12.53 -5.70 -12.45
N ASN A 59 12.42 -6.83 -11.77
CA ASN A 59 13.51 -7.80 -11.60
C ASN A 59 13.34 -9.04 -12.48
N ASP A 60 12.36 -9.01 -13.39
CA ASP A 60 12.19 -10.08 -14.37
C ASP A 60 13.33 -9.97 -15.41
N LYS A 61 14.26 -10.92 -15.34
CA LYS A 61 15.43 -11.00 -16.23
C LYS A 61 15.14 -11.82 -17.48
N ASN A 62 13.92 -12.30 -17.64
CA ASN A 62 13.54 -12.98 -18.87
C ASN A 62 13.28 -11.91 -19.93
N PRO A 63 14.10 -11.81 -20.99
CA PRO A 63 13.71 -11.01 -22.14
C PRO A 63 12.35 -11.52 -22.64
N PRO A 64 11.50 -10.65 -23.23
CA PRO A 64 10.31 -11.13 -23.90
C PRO A 64 10.73 -12.26 -24.85
N GLN A 65 10.02 -13.40 -24.82
CA GLN A 65 10.29 -14.49 -25.74
C GLN A 65 10.23 -13.91 -27.16
N ASN A 66 11.39 -13.85 -27.82
CA ASN A 66 11.47 -13.52 -29.22
C ASN A 66 10.92 -14.75 -29.96
N PHE A 67 9.78 -14.56 -30.64
CA PHE A 67 9.10 -15.60 -31.40
C PHE A 67 9.45 -15.52 -32.90
N ASP A 68 10.64 -14.98 -33.24
CA ASP A 68 11.15 -14.98 -34.62
C ASP A 68 11.74 -16.35 -35.00
#